data_AF-A0A2T2NI86-F1
#
_entry.id   AF-A0A2T2NI86-F1
#
_cell.length_a   1.000
_cell.length_b   1.000
_cell.length_c   1.000
_cell.angle_alpha   90.00
_cell.angle_beta   90.00
_cell.angle_gamma   90.00
#
_symmetry.space_group_name_H-M   'P 1'
#
loop_
_entity.id
_entity.type
_entity.pdbx_description
1 polymer ?
#
loop_
_entity_poly.entity_id
_entity_poly.type
_entity_poly.pdbx_seq_one_letter_code
_entity_poly.pdbx_strand_id
1 'polypeptide(L)'
;MAGEQVVFRPQEKKEEEGEGNYQVQFELFLLDDGQKKVEWKDETRSPNTAIFTFNKEDHTLGNLLTQRLLKYDHITFAAYKVPHPLFATIEIRVSTDGSITPKDAIVKACRDVVQDLEVLRNSFQTEWLGKRIVSEGDAERAAREQNNY
;
A
#
# COMPACT_ATOMS: atom_id res chain seq x y z
N MET A 1 0.63 -31.51 -5.97
CA MET A 1 1.78 -30.62 -5.69
C MET A 1 1.21 -29.41 -4.94
N ALA A 2 1.03 -29.55 -3.62
CA ALA A 2 0.49 -28.48 -2.79
C ALA A 2 1.62 -27.49 -2.49
N GLY A 3 1.39 -26.20 -2.77
CA GLY A 3 2.36 -25.14 -2.56
C GLY A 3 2.69 -24.98 -1.08
N GLU A 4 3.98 -24.97 -0.77
CA GLU A 4 4.51 -24.78 0.56
C GLU A 4 4.22 -23.33 1.01
N GLN A 5 3.32 -23.20 1.98
CA GLN A 5 3.10 -21.94 2.67
C GLN A 5 4.35 -21.66 3.51
N VAL A 6 5.10 -20.62 3.14
CA VAL A 6 6.22 -20.13 3.95
C VAL A 6 5.62 -19.49 5.20
N VAL A 7 5.41 -20.30 6.24
CA VAL A 7 5.04 -19.82 7.58
C VAL A 7 6.32 -19.33 8.22
N PHE A 8 6.49 -18.02 8.28
CA PHE A 8 7.59 -17.39 9.03
C PHE A 8 7.34 -17.65 10.51
N ARG A 9 8.17 -18.50 11.11
CA ARG A 9 8.09 -18.85 12.54
C ARG A 9 8.67 -17.69 13.34
N PRO A 10 7.92 -17.09 14.29
CA PRO A 10 8.48 -16.06 15.16
C PRO A 10 9.68 -16.65 15.91
N GLN A 11 10.81 -15.95 15.88
CA GLN A 11 11.93 -16.25 16.78
C GLN A 11 11.43 -16.00 18.21
N GLU A 12 11.60 -16.97 19.11
CA GLU A 12 11.24 -16.83 20.52
C GLU A 12 11.87 -15.55 21.08
N LYS A 13 11.07 -14.71 21.76
CA LYS A 13 11.57 -13.55 22.50
C LYS A 13 12.56 -14.06 23.54
N LYS A 14 13.86 -13.89 23.28
CA LYS A 14 14.84 -13.86 24.35
C LYS A 14 14.59 -12.58 25.15
N GLU A 15 14.19 -12.75 26.40
CA GLU A 15 14.25 -11.70 27.41
C GLU A 15 15.73 -11.39 27.67
N GLU A 16 16.32 -10.52 26.86
CA GLU A 16 17.60 -9.89 27.20
C GLU A 16 17.27 -8.63 28.02
N GLU A 17 17.54 -8.72 29.32
CA GLU A 17 17.44 -7.61 30.26
C GLU A 17 18.49 -6.54 29.90
N GLY A 18 18.00 -5.39 29.45
CA GLY A 18 18.72 -4.12 29.45
C GLY A 18 19.01 -3.53 28.08
N GLU A 19 18.01 -2.92 27.42
CA GLU A 19 18.25 -2.17 26.19
C GLU A 19 17.40 -0.89 26.15
N GLY A 20 18.01 0.20 25.64
CA GLY A 20 17.40 1.54 25.61
C GLY A 20 16.05 1.57 24.89
N ASN A 21 15.27 2.62 25.15
CA ASN A 21 13.89 2.82 24.66
C ASN A 21 13.82 3.10 23.14
N TYR A 22 14.41 2.22 22.33
CA TYR A 22 14.39 2.26 20.88
C TYR A 22 13.41 1.22 20.37
N GLN A 23 12.46 1.66 19.55
CA GLN A 23 11.56 0.75 18.86
C GLN A 23 12.34 -0.10 17.86
N VAL A 24 12.10 -1.40 17.89
CA VAL A 24 12.79 -2.33 16.98
C VAL A 24 12.15 -2.21 15.59
N GLN A 25 12.96 -2.09 14.53
CA GLN A 25 12.49 -1.70 13.20
C GLN A 25 11.37 -2.60 12.61
N PHE A 26 11.32 -3.87 12.99
CA PHE A 26 10.28 -4.79 12.51
C PHE A 26 8.90 -4.55 13.13
N GLU A 27 8.82 -3.87 14.27
CA GLU A 27 7.56 -3.55 14.96
C GLU A 27 6.70 -2.53 14.17
N LEU A 28 7.28 -1.88 13.15
CA LEU A 28 6.59 -0.89 12.32
C LEU A 28 5.63 -1.53 11.29
N PHE A 29 5.89 -2.77 10.86
CA PHE A 29 5.09 -3.45 9.83
C PHE A 29 4.52 -4.80 10.27
N LEU A 30 5.06 -5.43 11.32
CA LEU A 30 4.50 -6.64 11.90
C LEU A 30 3.38 -6.32 12.89
N LEU A 31 2.25 -7.00 12.75
CA LEU A 31 1.14 -6.91 13.70
C LEU A 31 1.50 -7.61 15.00
N ASP A 32 1.07 -7.02 16.11
CA ASP A 32 1.18 -7.64 17.42
C ASP A 32 0.14 -8.77 17.58
N ASP A 33 0.37 -9.69 18.52
CA ASP A 33 -0.50 -10.84 18.74
C ASP A 33 -1.95 -10.41 19.02
N GLY A 34 -2.89 -10.83 18.16
CA GLY A 34 -4.31 -10.49 18.25
C GLY A 34 -4.69 -9.11 17.68
N GLN A 35 -3.73 -8.32 17.19
CA GLN A 35 -4.02 -7.02 16.58
C GLN A 35 -4.61 -7.18 15.19
N LYS A 36 -5.76 -6.54 14.94
CA LYS A 36 -6.37 -6.49 13.60
C LYS A 36 -5.64 -5.49 12.71
N LYS A 37 -5.47 -5.84 11.43
CA LYS A 37 -4.88 -4.91 10.45
C LYS A 37 -5.73 -3.66 10.25
N VAL A 38 -7.05 -3.84 10.19
CA VAL A 38 -8.02 -2.76 9.97
C VAL A 38 -9.14 -2.89 10.99
N GLU A 39 -9.42 -1.77 11.63
CA GLU A 39 -10.58 -1.59 12.50
C GLU A 39 -11.38 -0.39 11.99
N TRP A 40 -12.69 -0.38 12.19
CA TRP A 40 -13.50 0.74 11.73
C TRP A 40 -14.65 0.99 12.68
N LYS A 41 -15.08 2.25 12.73
CA LYS A 41 -16.20 2.73 13.53
C LYS A 41 -17.01 3.74 12.73
N ASP A 42 -18.33 3.68 12.87
CA ASP A 42 -19.21 4.73 12.38
C ASP A 42 -19.01 6.00 13.21
N GLU A 43 -19.02 7.16 12.54
CA GLU A 43 -18.92 8.45 13.21
C GLU A 43 -20.31 8.99 13.52
N THR A 44 -20.61 9.17 14.80
CA THR A 44 -21.95 9.56 15.25
C THR A 44 -22.31 11.00 14.92
N ARG A 45 -21.32 11.86 14.67
CA ARG A 45 -21.54 13.30 14.42
C ARG A 45 -21.97 13.61 12.99
N SER A 46 -21.63 12.74 12.02
CA SER A 46 -21.86 12.98 10.61
C SER A 46 -22.51 11.75 9.97
N PRO A 47 -23.67 11.90 9.30
CA PRO A 47 -24.33 10.77 8.66
C PRO A 47 -23.46 10.24 7.52
N ASN A 48 -23.53 8.92 7.28
CA ASN A 48 -22.76 8.24 6.23
C ASN A 48 -21.24 8.48 6.32
N THR A 49 -20.72 8.61 7.54
CA THR A 49 -19.30 8.80 7.80
C THR A 49 -18.77 7.67 8.67
N ALA A 50 -17.61 7.13 8.29
CA ALA A 50 -16.89 6.15 9.09
C ALA A 50 -15.39 6.49 9.15
N ILE A 51 -14.77 6.09 10.26
CA ILE A 51 -13.34 6.21 10.51
C ILE A 51 -12.73 4.81 10.52
N PHE A 52 -11.72 4.62 9.69
CA PHE A 52 -10.99 3.37 9.52
C PHE A 52 -9.58 3.53 10.06
N THR A 53 -9.21 2.73 11.05
CA THR A 53 -7.89 2.68 11.64
C THR A 53 -7.11 1.54 11.02
N PHE A 54 -5.98 1.85 10.37
CA PHE A 54 -5.07 0.86 9.81
C PHE A 54 -3.83 0.78 10.69
N ASN A 55 -3.57 -0.41 11.19
CA ASN A 55 -2.43 -0.70 12.05
C ASN A 55 -1.23 -1.15 11.22
N LYS A 56 -0.04 -0.75 11.63
CA LYS A 56 1.25 -1.06 10.98
C LYS A 56 1.26 -0.58 9.51
N GLU A 57 0.75 0.63 9.29
CA GLU A 57 0.66 1.31 7.99
C GLU A 57 1.05 2.78 8.17
N ASP A 58 1.46 3.42 7.07
CA ASP A 58 1.97 4.78 7.06
C ASP A 58 1.33 5.66 5.96
N HIS A 59 1.98 6.79 5.69
CA HIS A 59 1.56 7.74 4.66
C HIS A 59 1.43 7.12 3.27
N THR A 60 2.15 6.03 2.98
CA THR A 60 2.13 5.35 1.68
C THR A 60 0.70 4.91 1.35
N LEU A 61 0.09 4.09 2.21
CA LEU A 61 -1.27 3.62 2.00
C LEU A 61 -2.30 4.73 2.23
N GLY A 62 -2.09 5.56 3.27
CA GLY A 62 -3.03 6.62 3.64
C GLY A 62 -3.25 7.63 2.52
N ASN A 63 -2.16 8.14 1.93
CA ASN A 63 -2.23 9.10 0.84
C ASN A 63 -2.80 8.45 -0.43
N LEU A 64 -2.36 7.24 -0.78
CA LEU A 64 -2.82 6.53 -1.97
C LEU A 64 -4.34 6.33 -1.98
N LEU A 65 -4.89 5.81 -0.88
CA LEU A 65 -6.33 5.56 -0.78
C LEU A 65 -7.13 6.87 -0.74
N THR A 66 -6.68 7.86 0.03
CA THR A 66 -7.37 9.15 0.13
C THR A 66 -7.44 9.85 -1.23
N GLN A 67 -6.33 9.90 -1.96
CA GLN A 67 -6.29 10.49 -3.30
C GLN A 67 -7.18 9.75 -4.29
N ARG A 68 -7.30 8.41 -4.19
CA ARG A 68 -8.23 7.65 -5.03
C ARG A 68 -9.68 7.94 -4.67
N LEU A 69 -10.02 7.96 -3.38
CA LEU A 69 -11.38 8.20 -2.90
C LEU A 69 -11.90 9.58 -3.34
N LEU A 70 -11.06 10.61 -3.28
CA LEU A 70 -11.41 11.97 -3.73
C LEU A 70 -11.72 12.08 -5.23
N LYS A 71 -11.45 11.04 -6.04
CA LYS A 71 -11.83 11.00 -7.46
C LYS A 71 -13.26 10.52 -7.70
N TYR A 72 -13.96 10.03 -6.68
CA TYR A 72 -15.31 9.49 -6.82
C TYR A 72 -16.36 10.55 -6.50
N ASP A 73 -17.34 10.72 -7.39
CA ASP A 73 -18.39 11.74 -7.25
C ASP A 73 -19.29 11.55 -6.01
N HIS A 74 -19.45 10.31 -5.55
CA HIS A 74 -20.26 9.96 -4.37
C HIS A 74 -19.49 10.13 -3.03
N ILE A 75 -18.22 10.53 -3.07
CA ILE A 75 -17.42 10.84 -1.89
C ILE A 75 -17.53 12.33 -1.60
N THR A 76 -18.12 12.67 -0.45
CA THR A 76 -18.22 14.07 0.01
C THR A 76 -16.96 14.51 0.74
N PHE A 77 -16.33 13.59 1.48
CA PHE A 77 -15.10 13.87 2.23
C PHE A 77 -14.23 12.62 2.34
N ALA A 78 -12.94 12.77 2.11
CA ALA A 78 -11.95 11.75 2.43
C ALA A 78 -10.67 12.44 2.90
N ALA A 79 -10.17 12.03 4.06
CA ALA A 79 -8.89 12.49 4.59
C ALA A 79 -8.26 11.41 5.46
N TYR A 80 -6.93 11.44 5.57
CA TYR A 80 -6.20 10.60 6.52
C TYR A 80 -5.36 11.45 7.45
N LYS A 81 -5.07 10.92 8.64
CA LYS A 81 -4.10 11.50 9.57
C LYS A 81 -3.28 10.38 10.22
N VAL A 82 -2.06 10.73 10.61
CA VAL A 82 -1.25 9.93 11.52
C VAL A 82 -1.45 10.53 12.91
N PRO A 83 -2.09 9.83 13.87
CA PRO A 83 -2.36 10.40 15.18
C PRO A 83 -1.08 10.78 15.94
N HIS A 84 -0.02 9.98 15.77
CA HIS A 84 1.29 10.25 16.35
C HIS A 84 2.39 9.52 15.54
N PRO A 85 3.51 10.18 15.20
CA PRO A 85 4.55 9.61 14.32
C PRO A 85 5.32 8.41 14.90
N LEU A 86 5.30 8.24 16.23
CA LEU A 86 5.93 7.12 16.93
C LEU A 86 5.20 5.79 16.73
N PHE A 87 3.97 5.80 16.21
CA PHE A 87 3.19 4.60 15.96
C PHE A 87 2.86 4.53 14.48
N ALA A 88 3.14 3.39 13.86
CA ALA A 88 2.76 3.11 12.48
C ALA A 88 1.25 2.84 12.40
N THR A 89 0.42 3.85 12.66
CA THR A 89 -1.04 3.75 12.60
C THR A 89 -1.58 4.97 11.87
N ILE A 90 -2.49 4.73 10.94
CA ILE A 90 -3.20 5.81 10.23
C ILE A 90 -4.70 5.70 10.46
N GLU A 91 -5.38 6.85 10.51
CA GLU A 91 -6.84 6.93 10.55
C GLU A 91 -7.33 7.58 9.25
N ILE A 92 -8.16 6.88 8.49
CA ILE A 92 -8.83 7.37 7.29
C ILE A 92 -10.29 7.65 7.63
N ARG A 93 -10.72 8.90 7.44
CA ARG A 93 -12.11 9.33 7.58
C ARG A 93 -12.73 9.46 6.20
N VAL A 94 -13.86 8.78 5.98
CA VAL A 94 -14.59 8.79 4.71
C VAL A 94 -16.05 9.12 4.96
N SER A 95 -16.58 10.08 4.20
CA SER A 95 -17.99 10.44 4.16
C SER A 95 -18.53 10.30 2.75
N THR A 96 -19.68 9.65 2.62
CA THR A 96 -20.37 9.46 1.34
C THR A 96 -21.68 10.26 1.30
N ASP A 97 -22.21 10.45 0.10
CA ASP A 97 -23.53 11.03 -0.16
C ASP A 97 -24.70 10.12 0.27
N GLY A 98 -24.41 8.88 0.68
CA GLY A 98 -25.39 7.86 1.04
C GLY A 98 -25.75 6.89 -0.10
N SER A 99 -25.26 7.12 -1.33
CA SER A 99 -25.45 6.20 -2.45
C SER A 99 -24.74 4.87 -2.23
N ILE A 100 -23.59 4.90 -1.55
CA ILE A 100 -22.85 3.72 -1.10
C ILE A 100 -22.37 3.89 0.35
N THR A 101 -22.10 2.77 1.02
CA THR A 101 -21.52 2.82 2.37
C THR A 101 -20.04 3.25 2.30
N PRO A 102 -19.51 3.96 3.32
CA PRO A 102 -18.08 4.29 3.39
C PRO A 102 -17.17 3.06 3.30
N LYS A 103 -17.63 1.93 3.83
CA LYS A 103 -16.92 0.65 3.76
C LYS A 103 -16.80 0.16 2.32
N ASP A 104 -17.90 0.16 1.57
CA ASP A 104 -17.89 -0.25 0.16
C ASP A 104 -17.05 0.70 -0.70
N ALA A 105 -17.05 2.00 -0.37
CA ALA A 105 -16.22 2.99 -1.04
C ALA A 105 -14.72 2.67 -0.92
N ILE A 106 -14.25 2.32 0.30
CA ILE A 106 -12.86 1.92 0.53
C ILE A 106 -12.53 0.62 -0.21
N VAL A 107 -13.39 -0.39 -0.11
CA VAL A 107 -13.16 -1.68 -0.79
C VAL A 107 -13.06 -1.48 -2.30
N LYS A 108 -13.92 -0.64 -2.87
CA LYS A 108 -13.84 -0.25 -4.28
C LYS A 108 -12.53 0.50 -4.58
N ALA A 109 -12.14 1.47 -3.76
CA ALA A 109 -10.86 2.18 -3.90
C ALA A 109 -9.66 1.22 -3.94
N CYS A 110 -9.61 0.24 -3.04
CA CYS A 110 -8.54 -0.75 -3.03
C CYS A 110 -8.50 -1.57 -4.34
N ARG A 111 -9.65 -2.06 -4.82
CA ARG A 111 -9.73 -2.84 -6.07
C ARG A 111 -9.27 -2.02 -7.27
N ASP A 112 -9.75 -0.78 -7.38
CA ASP A 112 -9.40 0.10 -8.47
C ASP A 112 -7.89 0.45 -8.45
N VAL A 113 -7.30 0.69 -7.27
CA VAL A 113 -5.86 0.95 -7.14
C VAL A 113 -5.04 -0.25 -7.57
N VAL A 114 -5.45 -1.48 -7.21
CA VAL A 114 -4.76 -2.69 -7.68
C VAL A 114 -4.79 -2.78 -9.20
N GLN A 115 -5.94 -2.50 -9.83
CA GLN A 115 -6.07 -2.48 -11.28
C GLN A 115 -5.18 -1.41 -11.93
N ASP A 116 -5.17 -0.18 -11.38
CA ASP A 116 -4.31 0.91 -11.87
C ASP A 116 -2.82 0.50 -11.83
N LEU A 117 -2.38 -0.16 -10.74
CA LEU A 117 -1.01 -0.64 -10.60
C LEU A 117 -0.67 -1.79 -11.54
N GLU A 118 -1.62 -2.68 -11.83
CA GLU A 118 -1.45 -3.74 -12.84
C GLU A 118 -1.23 -3.16 -14.24
N VAL A 119 -2.04 -2.16 -14.62
CA VAL A 119 -1.90 -1.46 -15.90
C VAL A 119 -0.55 -0.76 -15.98
N LEU A 120 -0.13 -0.05 -14.91
CA LEU A 120 1.17 0.59 -14.83
C LEU A 120 2.31 -0.42 -15.01
N ARG A 121 2.26 -1.54 -14.27
CA ARG A 121 3.28 -2.60 -14.35
C ARG A 121 3.43 -3.14 -15.77
N ASN A 122 2.30 -3.48 -16.42
CA ASN A 122 2.32 -4.08 -17.75
C ASN A 122 2.83 -3.08 -18.82
N SER A 123 2.42 -1.82 -18.71
CA SER A 123 2.88 -0.74 -19.60
C SER A 123 4.38 -0.51 -19.43
N PHE A 124 4.85 -0.42 -18.18
CA PHE A 124 6.27 -0.26 -17.87
C PHE A 124 7.11 -1.41 -18.40
N GLN A 125 6.68 -2.66 -18.19
CA GLN A 125 7.40 -3.85 -18.65
C GLN A 125 7.49 -3.90 -20.19
N THR A 126 6.42 -3.53 -20.89
CA THR A 126 6.38 -3.49 -22.36
C THR A 126 7.38 -2.48 -22.90
N GLU A 127 7.34 -1.24 -22.39
CA GLU A 127 8.26 -0.17 -22.81
C GLU A 127 9.72 -0.49 -22.46
N TRP A 128 9.96 -1.05 -21.27
CA TRP A 128 11.29 -1.46 -20.85
C TRP A 128 11.90 -2.52 -21.78
N LEU A 129 11.12 -3.56 -22.11
CA LEU A 129 11.56 -4.61 -23.03
C LEU A 129 11.82 -4.06 -24.43
N GLY A 130 10.93 -3.20 -24.94
CA GLY A 130 11.10 -2.55 -26.24
C GLY A 130 12.40 -1.75 -26.31
N LYS A 131 12.69 -0.91 -25.30
CA LYS A 131 13.93 -0.14 -25.24
C LYS A 131 15.18 -1.01 -25.13
N ARG A 132 15.12 -2.10 -24.36
CA ARG A 132 16.25 -3.03 -24.22
C ARG A 132 16.61 -3.68 -25.55
N ILE A 133 15.61 -4.18 -26.30
CA ILE A 133 15.84 -4.82 -27.61
C ILE A 133 16.48 -3.83 -28.60
N VAL A 134 16.00 -2.58 -28.64
CA VAL A 134 16.58 -1.54 -29.50
C VAL A 134 18.03 -1.26 -29.11
N SER A 135 18.30 -1.08 -27.81
CA SER A 135 19.65 -0.80 -27.31
C SER A 135 20.65 -1.92 -27.63
N GLU A 136 20.24 -3.19 -27.50
CA GLU A 136 21.07 -4.35 -27.84
C GLU A 136 21.33 -4.42 -29.35
N GLY A 137 20.29 -4.18 -30.16
CA GLY A 137 20.40 -4.17 -31.62
C GLY A 137 21.33 -3.07 -32.15
N ASP A 138 21.31 -1.88 -31.56
CA ASP A 138 22.19 -0.78 -31.94
C ASP A 138 23.65 -1.02 -31.49
N ALA A 139 23.85 -1.63 -30.32
CA ALA A 139 25.18 -2.05 -29.86
C ALA A 139 25.81 -3.10 -30.78
N GLU A 140 25.03 -4.09 -31.22
CA GLU A 140 25.49 -5.07 -32.21
C GLU A 140 25.86 -4.44 -33.55
N ARG A 141 25.06 -3.48 -34.03
CA ARG A 141 25.34 -2.75 -35.28
C ARG A 141 26.66 -1.98 -35.18
N ALA A 142 26.84 -1.22 -34.10
CA ALA A 142 28.08 -0.49 -33.86
C ALA A 142 29.31 -1.41 -33.78
N ALA A 143 29.18 -2.58 -33.15
CA ALA A 143 30.26 -3.57 -33.08
C ALA A 143 30.61 -4.19 -34.45
N ARG A 144 29.62 -4.38 -35.33
CA ARG A 144 29.86 -4.85 -36.71
C ARG A 144 30.57 -3.80 -37.56
N GLU A 145 30.23 -2.53 -37.39
CA GLU A 145 30.88 -1.42 -38.10
C GLU A 145 32.34 -1.24 -37.66
N GLN A 146 32.66 -1.45 -36.39
CA GLN A 146 34.03 -1.38 -35.89
C GLN A 146 34.94 -2.53 -36.35
N ASN A 147 34.40 -3.72 -36.57
CA ASN A 147 35.17 -4.90 -37.00
C ASN A 147 35.43 -4.97 -38.51
N ASN A 148 34.93 -3.99 -39.29
CA ASN A 148 35.02 -3.98 -40.75
C ASN A 148 36.10 -3.03 -41.29
N TYR A 149 37.10 -2.67 -40.47
CA TYR A 149 38.27 -1.86 -40.80
C TYR A 149 39.58 -2.53 -40.39
#